data_AF-A0A8E6B3E2-F1
#
_entry.id   AF-A0A8E6B3E2-F1
#
_cell.length_a   1.000
_cell.length_b   1.000
_cell.length_c   1.000
_cell.angle_alpha   90.00
_cell.angle_beta   90.00
_cell.angle_gamma   90.00
#
_symmetry.space_group_name_H-M   'P 1'
#
loop_
_entity.id
_entity.type
_entity.pdbx_description
1 polymer ?
#
loop_
_entity_poly.entity_id
_entity_poly.type
_entity_poly.pdbx_seq_one_letter_code
_entity_poly.pdbx_strand_id
1 'polypeptide(L)'
;MYDINRLRLLDKAIIGVILVATVAFGALVEIRSVYLSTRKTDVGCYFRAAWAYRTDTNIYDVPDDNGWHYAYPPAFAILMAPFADAPKGFEQLPIAFPYKVSVAIWYFISVICLAWGIHILAKAVEDTSAEGSFLSSYPPGSRPWWWLRLVPFGICLPAIGSTFSRGQVNTIVLLSIAGFAAETIRNRRGCAGLWLSVGICLKVIPAFLLILPLVRRDLRTLGYSALGMFIGLAVIPTVGMGPERAWESSRYFLVHTIAPGLGEAGTGTMAKELTGMNVTDNQSFQAIIHNLKYWSNLPRPRQADESTKLLHVSLAGLMTLVSFLAVRRWADRRFSDMFLIGNLTMIMFMASPVCHHHYFALAVPLVLTLVAVEMQNRSDLKFGISMSILVLIQMAMEILPKIPALEKLRDAGVTLESGVILWGWGVATCWQLKSATVTIGQQPIVEERLRTAA
;
A
#
# COMPACT_ATOMS: atom_id res chain seq x y z
N MET A 1 -12.73 -30.63 -21.25
CA MET A 1 -11.82 -29.58 -20.75
C MET A 1 -12.59 -28.27 -20.83
N TYR A 2 -12.84 -27.57 -19.72
CA TYR A 2 -13.67 -26.34 -19.74
C TYR A 2 -12.94 -25.22 -20.47
N ASP A 3 -13.64 -24.48 -21.33
CA ASP A 3 -13.09 -23.32 -22.03
C ASP A 3 -12.79 -22.18 -21.04
N ILE A 4 -11.54 -22.10 -20.61
CA ILE A 4 -11.04 -21.06 -19.69
C ILE A 4 -10.94 -19.68 -20.36
N ASN A 5 -11.12 -19.60 -21.68
CA ASN A 5 -11.18 -18.33 -22.40
C ASN A 5 -12.48 -17.56 -22.12
N ARG A 6 -13.50 -18.22 -21.57
CA ARG A 6 -14.81 -17.60 -21.30
C ARG A 6 -15.15 -17.59 -19.82
N LEU A 7 -15.67 -16.46 -19.35
CA LEU A 7 -16.26 -16.37 -18.01
C LEU A 7 -17.44 -17.33 -17.85
N ARG A 8 -17.43 -18.08 -16.76
CA ARG A 8 -18.58 -18.87 -16.31
C ARG A 8 -19.65 -17.94 -15.74
N LEU A 9 -20.87 -18.45 -15.62
CA LEU A 9 -21.96 -17.73 -14.95
C LEU A 9 -21.57 -17.33 -13.52
N LEU A 10 -20.90 -18.24 -12.79
CA LEU A 10 -20.41 -17.96 -11.45
C LEU A 10 -19.39 -16.82 -11.43
N ASP A 11 -18.44 -16.76 -12.38
CA ASP A 11 -17.45 -15.68 -12.41
C ASP A 11 -18.13 -14.32 -12.66
N LYS A 12 -19.12 -14.28 -13.57
CA LYS A 12 -19.93 -13.07 -13.82
C LYS A 12 -20.73 -12.66 -12.59
N ALA A 13 -21.31 -13.63 -11.88
CA ALA A 13 -22.04 -13.37 -10.64
C ALA A 13 -21.12 -12.82 -9.55
N ILE A 14 -19.92 -13.39 -9.37
CA ILE A 14 -18.92 -12.88 -8.41
C ILE A 14 -18.52 -11.45 -8.76
N ILE A 15 -18.23 -11.15 -10.03
CA ILE A 15 -17.92 -9.79 -10.49
C ILE A 15 -19.09 -8.84 -10.17
N GLY A 16 -20.33 -9.26 -10.49
CA GLY A 16 -21.53 -8.49 -10.18
C GLY A 16 -21.70 -8.22 -8.69
N VAL A 17 -21.48 -9.23 -7.85
CA VAL A 17 -21.53 -9.09 -6.38
C VAL A 17 -20.45 -8.12 -5.88
N ILE A 18 -19.22 -8.19 -6.38
CA ILE A 18 -18.15 -7.27 -6.01
C ILE A 18 -18.52 -5.82 -6.38
N LEU A 19 -19.08 -5.60 -7.57
CA LEU A 19 -19.52 -4.28 -8.02
C LEU A 19 -20.64 -3.73 -7.11
N VAL A 20 -21.68 -4.52 -6.85
CA VAL A 20 -22.80 -4.13 -5.97
C VAL A 20 -22.30 -3.89 -4.55
N ALA A 21 -21.45 -4.76 -4.01
CA ALA A 21 -20.88 -4.62 -2.68
C ALA A 21 -19.98 -3.37 -2.58
N THR A 22 -19.25 -3.02 -3.63
CA THR A 22 -18.45 -1.78 -3.67
C THR A 22 -19.35 -0.55 -3.59
N VAL A 23 -20.44 -0.49 -4.36
CA VAL A 23 -21.40 0.63 -4.30
C VAL A 23 -22.08 0.71 -2.93
N ALA A 24 -22.58 -0.42 -2.41
CA ALA A 24 -23.22 -0.49 -1.11
C ALA A 24 -22.26 -0.09 0.03
N PHE A 25 -20.99 -0.50 -0.07
CA PHE A 25 -19.97 -0.10 0.88
C PHE A 25 -19.65 1.40 0.78
N GLY A 26 -19.62 1.97 -0.43
CA GLY A 26 -19.49 3.42 -0.64
C GLY A 26 -20.60 4.21 0.05
N ALA A 27 -21.86 3.76 -0.08
CA ALA A 27 -22.98 4.37 0.65
C ALA A 27 -22.79 4.27 2.18
N LEU A 28 -22.31 3.14 2.69
CA LEU A 28 -21.99 2.98 4.11
C LEU A 28 -20.86 3.93 4.57
N VAL A 29 -19.81 4.10 3.75
CA VAL A 29 -18.74 5.06 4.02
C VAL A 29 -19.31 6.48 4.09
N GLU A 30 -20.16 6.87 3.14
CA GLU A 30 -20.80 8.18 3.14
C GLU A 30 -21.67 8.39 4.39
N ILE A 31 -22.50 7.40 4.77
CA ILE A 31 -23.29 7.44 6.01
C ILE A 31 -22.39 7.71 7.23
N ARG A 32 -21.27 6.98 7.33
CA ARG A 32 -20.32 7.09 8.44
C ARG A 32 -19.52 8.39 8.46
N SER A 33 -19.22 8.96 7.30
CA SER A 33 -18.49 10.21 7.17
C SER A 33 -19.36 11.44 7.38
N VAL A 34 -20.61 11.39 6.92
CA VAL A 34 -21.44 12.58 6.75
C VAL A 34 -22.55 12.69 7.79
N TYR A 35 -23.23 11.59 8.08
CA TYR A 35 -24.54 11.62 8.74
C TYR A 35 -24.48 11.23 10.23
N LEU A 36 -23.35 10.71 10.71
CA LEU A 36 -23.14 10.45 12.13
C LEU A 36 -22.79 11.74 12.88
N SER A 37 -23.18 11.81 14.16
CA SER A 37 -22.82 12.92 15.06
C SER A 37 -21.32 13.10 15.23
N THR A 38 -20.57 12.00 15.15
CA THR A 38 -19.11 11.97 15.08
C THR A 38 -18.69 11.31 13.78
N ARG A 39 -18.01 12.07 12.91
CA ARG A 39 -17.50 11.58 11.63
C ARG A 39 -16.42 10.53 11.88
N LYS A 40 -16.53 9.34 11.29
CA LYS A 40 -15.65 8.18 11.58
C LYS A 40 -14.54 7.96 10.54
N THR A 41 -14.12 9.01 9.84
CA THR A 41 -13.18 8.92 8.70
C THR A 41 -12.10 9.99 8.76
N ASP A 42 -10.93 9.66 8.24
CA ASP A 42 -9.71 10.46 8.33
C ASP A 42 -9.61 11.52 7.21
N VAL A 43 -10.53 11.51 6.25
CA VAL A 43 -10.61 12.52 5.15
C VAL A 43 -10.84 13.93 5.66
N GLY A 44 -11.41 14.07 6.86
CA GLY A 44 -11.59 15.36 7.53
C GLY A 44 -10.26 16.10 7.65
N CYS A 45 -9.18 15.42 8.03
CA CYS A 45 -7.85 16.03 8.14
C CYS A 45 -7.37 16.63 6.80
N TYR A 46 -7.66 15.96 5.68
CA TYR A 46 -7.26 16.42 4.35
C TYR A 46 -8.05 17.65 3.93
N PHE A 47 -9.37 17.62 4.16
CA PHE A 47 -10.27 18.70 3.76
C PHE A 47 -10.11 19.94 4.64
N ARG A 48 -9.77 19.76 5.92
CA ARG A 48 -9.42 20.84 6.85
C ARG A 48 -8.11 21.51 6.47
N ALA A 49 -7.08 20.74 6.13
CA ALA A 49 -5.82 21.28 5.61
C ALA A 49 -5.99 22.03 4.28
N ALA A 50 -6.86 21.52 3.41
CA ALA A 50 -7.24 22.20 2.17
C ALA A 50 -7.96 23.53 2.41
N TRP A 51 -8.86 23.59 3.40
CA TRP A 51 -9.49 24.84 3.81
C TRP A 51 -8.46 25.82 4.37
N ALA A 52 -7.59 25.37 5.29
CA ALA A 52 -6.54 26.19 5.89
C ALA A 52 -5.60 26.77 4.82
N TYR A 53 -5.24 25.96 3.82
CA TYR A 53 -4.48 26.42 2.66
C TYR A 53 -5.15 27.62 1.97
N ARG A 54 -6.46 27.52 1.69
CA ARG A 54 -7.25 28.51 0.96
C ARG A 54 -7.57 29.78 1.76
N THR A 55 -7.51 29.72 3.08
CA THR A 55 -7.76 30.85 4.00
C THR A 55 -6.48 31.43 4.60
N ASP A 56 -5.32 31.15 3.99
CA ASP A 56 -4.02 31.65 4.44
C ASP A 56 -3.64 31.23 5.88
N THR A 57 -4.24 30.15 6.38
CA THR A 57 -3.95 29.56 7.69
C THR A 57 -2.87 28.49 7.56
N ASN A 58 -2.14 28.20 8.65
CA ASN A 58 -1.21 27.08 8.67
C ASN A 58 -1.98 25.74 8.55
N ILE A 59 -1.61 24.94 7.55
CA ILE A 59 -2.30 23.67 7.23
C ILE A 59 -2.18 22.60 8.32
N TYR A 60 -1.24 22.75 9.24
CA TYR A 60 -0.99 21.81 10.33
C TYR A 60 -1.70 22.17 11.64
N ASP A 61 -2.28 23.37 11.75
CA ASP A 61 -2.86 23.89 13.00
C ASP A 61 -4.39 23.66 13.09
N VAL A 62 -5.02 23.20 12.01
CA VAL A 62 -6.48 23.02 11.94
C VAL A 62 -6.82 21.52 12.08
N PRO A 63 -7.29 21.07 13.26
CA PRO A 63 -7.70 19.68 13.44
C PRO A 63 -9.05 19.38 12.76
N ASP A 64 -9.30 18.10 12.54
CA ASP A 64 -10.62 17.61 12.14
C ASP A 64 -11.62 17.56 13.31
N ASP A 65 -12.82 17.04 13.06
CA ASP A 65 -13.87 16.94 14.09
C ASP A 65 -13.55 15.91 15.19
N ASN A 66 -12.53 15.09 15.01
CA ASN A 66 -12.02 14.14 15.98
C ASN A 66 -10.78 14.68 16.73
N GLY A 67 -10.31 15.88 16.41
CA GLY A 67 -9.10 16.48 16.99
C GLY A 67 -7.79 16.06 16.31
N TRP A 68 -7.82 15.42 15.14
CA TRP A 68 -6.64 14.90 14.46
C TRP A 68 -6.07 15.95 13.51
N HIS A 69 -4.76 16.14 13.56
CA HIS A 69 -4.08 17.10 12.69
C HIS A 69 -3.66 16.46 11.36
N TYR A 70 -3.52 17.30 10.34
CA TYR A 70 -2.95 16.93 9.07
C TYR A 70 -1.48 16.52 9.25
N ALA A 71 -1.07 15.40 8.64
CA ALA A 71 0.25 14.80 8.85
C ALA A 71 0.95 14.39 7.55
N TYR A 72 0.69 15.12 6.47
CA TYR A 72 1.18 14.79 5.13
C TYR A 72 1.94 15.98 4.52
N PRO A 73 2.69 15.78 3.42
CA PRO A 73 3.41 16.87 2.78
C PRO A 73 2.47 18.00 2.30
N PRO A 74 2.94 19.27 2.23
CA PRO A 74 2.09 20.40 1.88
C PRO A 74 1.40 20.30 0.51
N ALA A 75 2.06 19.65 -0.46
CA ALA A 75 1.54 19.46 -1.81
C ALA A 75 0.16 18.77 -1.81
N PHE A 76 -0.04 17.80 -0.91
CA PHE A 76 -1.29 17.06 -0.86
C PHE A 76 -2.45 17.92 -0.33
N ALA A 77 -2.21 18.84 0.62
CA ALA A 77 -3.22 19.81 1.06
C ALA A 77 -3.67 20.73 -0.09
N ILE A 78 -2.72 21.16 -0.94
CA ILE A 78 -2.99 21.98 -2.12
C ILE A 78 -3.85 21.22 -3.14
N LEU A 79 -3.51 19.95 -3.41
CA LEU A 79 -4.31 19.10 -4.31
C LEU A 79 -5.73 18.89 -3.79
N MET A 80 -5.93 18.93 -2.47
CA MET A 80 -7.23 18.78 -1.83
C MET A 80 -8.05 20.08 -1.79
N ALA A 81 -7.54 21.21 -2.30
CA ALA A 81 -8.22 22.51 -2.30
C ALA A 81 -9.70 22.49 -2.78
N PRO A 82 -10.09 21.74 -3.84
CA PRO A 82 -11.49 21.65 -4.25
C PRO A 82 -12.43 21.03 -3.21
N PHE A 83 -11.88 20.27 -2.27
CA PHE A 83 -12.61 19.55 -1.22
C PHE A 83 -12.57 20.26 0.14
N ALA A 84 -12.09 21.50 0.20
CA ALA A 84 -11.95 22.26 1.44
C ALA A 84 -13.23 22.24 2.29
N ASP A 85 -13.10 21.88 3.58
CA ASP A 85 -14.20 21.85 4.56
C ASP A 85 -13.86 22.80 5.71
N ALA A 86 -14.69 23.82 5.92
CA ALA A 86 -14.49 24.84 6.96
C ALA A 86 -14.79 24.29 8.36
N PRO A 87 -13.93 24.54 9.37
CA PRO A 87 -14.20 24.15 10.74
C PRO A 87 -15.53 24.71 11.25
N LYS A 88 -16.13 24.07 12.25
CA LYS A 88 -17.41 24.54 12.81
C LYS A 88 -17.28 26.00 13.27
N GLY A 89 -18.21 26.85 12.82
CA GLY A 89 -18.22 28.28 13.13
C GLY A 89 -17.45 29.16 12.15
N PHE A 90 -16.75 28.57 11.18
CA PHE A 90 -16.09 29.31 10.09
C PHE A 90 -16.92 29.29 8.81
N GLU A 91 -16.71 30.28 7.95
CA GLU A 91 -17.38 30.37 6.67
C GLU A 91 -16.87 29.30 5.70
N GLN A 92 -17.81 28.59 5.07
CA GLN A 92 -17.52 27.62 4.02
C GLN A 92 -17.18 28.35 2.72
N LEU A 93 -16.09 27.94 2.07
CA LEU A 93 -15.65 28.56 0.82
C LEU A 93 -16.65 28.27 -0.33
N PRO A 94 -17.17 29.29 -1.05
CA PRO A 94 -18.17 29.09 -2.10
C PRO A 94 -17.70 28.20 -3.27
N ILE A 95 -16.37 28.16 -3.52
CA ILE A 95 -15.77 27.37 -4.61
C ILE A 95 -15.55 25.90 -4.25
N ALA A 96 -15.62 25.54 -2.96
CA ALA A 96 -15.37 24.17 -2.52
C ALA A 96 -16.63 23.32 -2.68
N PHE A 97 -16.46 22.04 -3.01
CA PHE A 97 -17.57 21.11 -3.05
C PHE A 97 -18.21 20.93 -1.67
N PRO A 98 -19.54 20.72 -1.58
CA PRO A 98 -20.17 20.34 -0.32
C PRO A 98 -19.53 19.07 0.25
N TYR A 99 -19.31 19.01 1.56
CA TYR A 99 -18.60 17.91 2.23
C TYR A 99 -19.07 16.51 1.79
N LYS A 100 -20.38 16.31 1.65
CA LYS A 100 -20.97 15.03 1.21
C LYS A 100 -20.48 14.61 -0.17
N VAL A 101 -20.47 15.57 -1.09
CA VAL A 101 -20.00 15.39 -2.47
C VAL A 101 -18.49 15.13 -2.47
N SER A 102 -17.72 15.85 -1.64
CA SER A 102 -16.28 15.61 -1.47
C SER A 102 -15.98 14.18 -1.01
N VAL A 103 -16.72 13.66 -0.03
CA VAL A 103 -16.57 12.28 0.44
C VAL A 103 -16.90 11.27 -0.67
N ALA A 104 -17.99 11.47 -1.40
CA ALA A 104 -18.39 10.59 -2.49
C ALA A 104 -17.36 10.58 -3.64
N ILE A 105 -16.87 11.75 -4.05
CA ILE A 105 -15.82 11.87 -5.07
C ILE A 105 -14.53 11.21 -4.59
N TRP A 106 -14.11 11.45 -3.34
CA TRP A 106 -12.90 10.84 -2.78
C TRP A 106 -12.98 9.32 -2.71
N TYR A 107 -14.13 8.77 -2.31
CA TYR A 107 -14.38 7.33 -2.35
C TYR A 107 -14.26 6.78 -3.77
N PHE A 108 -14.89 7.44 -4.74
CA PHE A 108 -14.83 7.04 -6.15
C PHE A 108 -13.40 7.06 -6.72
N ILE A 109 -12.65 8.13 -6.46
CA ILE A 109 -11.21 8.22 -6.81
C ILE A 109 -10.45 7.05 -6.19
N SER A 110 -10.71 6.74 -4.91
CA SER A 110 -10.04 5.65 -4.21
C SER A 110 -10.32 4.29 -4.85
N VAL A 111 -11.56 4.03 -5.28
CA VAL A 111 -11.95 2.80 -6.00
C VAL A 111 -11.25 2.71 -7.35
N ILE A 112 -11.22 3.80 -8.13
CA ILE A 112 -10.52 3.86 -9.41
C ILE A 112 -9.03 3.60 -9.22
N CYS A 113 -8.38 4.28 -8.27
CA CYS A 113 -6.95 4.11 -8.03
C CYS A 113 -6.60 2.68 -7.62
N LEU A 114 -7.41 2.05 -6.78
CA LEU A 114 -7.23 0.64 -6.42
C LEU A 114 -7.36 -0.28 -7.64
N ALA A 115 -8.46 -0.16 -8.38
CA ALA A 115 -8.72 -1.00 -9.55
C ALA A 115 -7.64 -0.82 -10.62
N TRP A 116 -7.23 0.43 -10.86
CA TRP A 116 -6.20 0.76 -11.82
C TRP A 116 -4.81 0.28 -11.36
N GLY A 117 -4.47 0.43 -10.07
CA GLY A 117 -3.21 -0.05 -9.50
C GLY A 117 -3.04 -1.56 -9.66
N ILE A 118 -4.08 -2.33 -9.35
CA ILE A 118 -4.09 -3.78 -9.58
C ILE A 118 -3.98 -4.07 -11.09
N HIS A 119 -4.74 -3.36 -11.92
CA HIS A 119 -4.77 -3.58 -13.36
C HIS A 119 -3.41 -3.32 -14.03
N ILE A 120 -2.74 -2.20 -13.75
CA ILE A 120 -1.44 -1.88 -14.36
C ILE A 120 -0.39 -2.90 -13.99
N LEU A 121 -0.45 -3.40 -12.75
CA LEU A 121 0.51 -4.37 -12.25
C LEU A 121 0.28 -5.75 -12.88
N ALA A 122 -0.97 -6.22 -12.89
CA ALA A 122 -1.36 -7.44 -13.59
C ALA A 122 -0.98 -7.38 -15.07
N LYS A 123 -1.30 -6.27 -15.73
CA LYS A 123 -0.96 -6.05 -17.14
C LYS A 123 0.55 -6.03 -17.37
N ALA A 124 1.35 -5.45 -16.49
CA ALA A 124 2.79 -5.46 -16.64
C ALA A 124 3.37 -6.88 -16.51
N VAL A 125 2.81 -7.70 -15.61
CA VAL A 125 3.19 -9.13 -15.51
C VAL A 125 2.79 -9.89 -16.78
N GLU A 126 1.58 -9.67 -17.30
CA GLU A 126 1.11 -10.27 -18.56
C GLU A 126 2.00 -9.87 -19.76
N ASP A 127 2.21 -8.56 -19.96
CA ASP A 127 2.99 -7.99 -21.07
C ASP A 127 4.46 -8.43 -21.04
N THR A 128 5.01 -8.66 -19.85
CA THR A 128 6.40 -9.06 -19.68
C THR A 128 6.57 -10.56 -19.51
N SER A 129 5.52 -11.37 -19.50
CA SER A 129 5.65 -12.82 -19.43
C SER A 129 6.25 -13.40 -20.72
N ALA A 130 6.88 -14.57 -20.65
CA ALA A 130 7.43 -15.23 -21.85
C ALA A 130 6.31 -15.53 -22.86
N GLU A 131 6.62 -15.46 -24.15
CA GLU A 131 5.68 -15.83 -25.21
C GLU A 131 5.27 -17.31 -25.05
N GLY A 132 3.98 -17.60 -25.18
CA GLY A 132 3.41 -18.94 -24.96
C GLY A 132 3.31 -19.37 -23.49
N SER A 133 3.66 -18.51 -22.53
CA SER A 133 3.41 -18.77 -21.11
C SER A 133 1.91 -18.77 -20.80
N PHE A 134 1.52 -19.40 -19.70
CA PHE A 134 0.12 -19.39 -19.27
C PHE A 134 -0.42 -17.96 -19.13
N LEU A 135 0.37 -17.03 -18.58
CA LEU A 135 -0.06 -15.64 -18.37
C LEU A 135 -0.17 -14.82 -19.66
N SER A 136 0.64 -15.10 -20.69
CA SER A 136 0.60 -14.39 -21.97
C SER A 136 -0.39 -14.98 -22.98
N SER A 137 -0.87 -16.22 -22.75
CA SER A 137 -1.69 -16.96 -23.71
C SER A 137 -3.17 -16.58 -23.75
N TYR A 138 -3.69 -15.83 -22.78
CA TYR A 138 -5.13 -15.56 -22.67
C TYR A 138 -5.50 -14.11 -23.01
N PRO A 139 -6.59 -13.90 -23.78
CA PRO A 139 -7.02 -12.57 -24.14
C PRO A 139 -7.61 -11.83 -22.92
N PRO A 140 -7.65 -10.48 -22.98
CA PRO A 140 -8.38 -9.67 -22.02
C PRO A 140 -9.83 -10.13 -21.85
N GLY A 141 -10.32 -10.15 -20.60
CA GLY A 141 -11.68 -10.57 -20.25
C GLY A 141 -11.87 -12.08 -20.08
N SER A 142 -10.86 -12.89 -20.36
CA SER A 142 -10.84 -14.33 -20.04
C SER A 142 -10.83 -14.58 -18.52
N ARG A 143 -11.05 -15.85 -18.10
CA ARG A 143 -11.01 -16.18 -16.67
C ARG A 143 -9.63 -15.92 -16.03
N PRO A 144 -8.50 -16.33 -16.64
CA PRO A 144 -7.17 -16.01 -16.09
C PRO A 144 -6.93 -14.50 -15.95
N TRP A 145 -7.38 -13.72 -16.93
CA TRP A 145 -7.28 -12.25 -16.88
C TRP A 145 -8.01 -11.66 -15.65
N TRP A 146 -9.24 -12.10 -15.39
CA TRP A 146 -9.99 -11.65 -14.20
C TRP A 146 -9.38 -12.19 -12.91
N TRP A 147 -8.91 -13.44 -12.90
CA TRP A 147 -8.34 -14.08 -11.72
C TRP A 147 -7.12 -13.32 -11.19
N LEU A 148 -6.21 -12.90 -12.09
CA LEU A 148 -5.01 -12.15 -11.75
C LEU A 148 -5.30 -10.78 -11.12
N ARG A 149 -6.53 -10.25 -11.29
CA ARG A 149 -6.98 -8.96 -10.75
C ARG A 149 -7.84 -9.15 -9.49
N LEU A 150 -8.80 -10.07 -9.51
CA LEU A 150 -9.78 -10.25 -8.45
C LEU A 150 -9.23 -11.02 -7.25
N VAL A 151 -8.30 -11.95 -7.44
CA VAL A 151 -7.75 -12.70 -6.30
C VAL A 151 -6.87 -11.82 -5.42
N PRO A 152 -5.88 -11.06 -5.93
CA PRO A 152 -5.12 -10.17 -5.07
C PRO A 152 -6.00 -9.16 -4.33
N PHE A 153 -7.04 -8.65 -5.00
CA PHE A 153 -8.08 -7.84 -4.37
C PHE A 153 -8.78 -8.60 -3.21
N GLY A 154 -9.24 -9.82 -3.45
CA GLY A 154 -9.97 -10.64 -2.47
C GLY A 154 -9.13 -10.99 -1.24
N ILE A 155 -7.86 -11.34 -1.43
CA ILE A 155 -6.92 -11.66 -0.34
C ILE A 155 -6.68 -10.43 0.53
N CYS A 156 -6.51 -9.26 -0.07
CA CYS A 156 -6.29 -8.00 0.64
C CYS A 156 -7.59 -7.28 1.05
N LEU A 157 -8.76 -7.91 0.87
CA LEU A 157 -10.06 -7.27 1.05
C LEU A 157 -10.25 -6.67 2.45
N PRO A 158 -9.85 -7.32 3.58
CA PRO A 158 -10.05 -6.74 4.90
C PRO A 158 -9.25 -5.44 5.12
N ALA A 159 -8.02 -5.36 4.62
CA ALA A 159 -7.22 -4.12 4.67
C ALA A 159 -7.70 -3.05 3.67
N ILE A 160 -8.15 -3.45 2.48
CA ILE A 160 -8.76 -2.55 1.48
C ILE A 160 -10.05 -1.93 2.04
N GLY A 161 -10.95 -2.74 2.61
CA GLY A 161 -12.16 -2.26 3.26
C GLY A 161 -11.86 -1.34 4.44
N SER A 162 -10.79 -1.61 5.19
CA SER A 162 -10.31 -0.71 6.24
C SER A 162 -9.77 0.62 5.69
N THR A 163 -9.15 0.61 4.50
CA THR A 163 -8.65 1.83 3.83
C THR A 163 -9.81 2.70 3.38
N PHE A 164 -10.79 2.10 2.70
CA PHE A 164 -11.99 2.78 2.25
C PHE A 164 -12.85 3.30 3.40
N SER A 165 -13.06 2.50 4.45
CA SER A 165 -13.88 2.94 5.60
C SER A 165 -13.28 4.09 6.39
N ARG A 166 -11.97 4.30 6.31
CA ARG A 166 -11.27 5.47 6.88
C ARG A 166 -11.08 6.60 5.87
N GLY A 167 -11.32 6.35 4.58
CA GLY A 167 -11.05 7.30 3.49
C GLY A 167 -9.55 7.65 3.36
N GLN A 168 -8.67 6.68 3.57
CA GLN A 168 -7.22 6.88 3.56
C GLN A 168 -6.64 6.98 2.15
N VAL A 169 -5.57 7.78 1.98
CA VAL A 169 -4.87 8.00 0.69
C VAL A 169 -4.12 6.77 0.15
N ASN A 170 -4.11 5.66 0.90
CA ASN A 170 -3.31 4.47 0.58
C ASN A 170 -3.64 3.85 -0.79
N THR A 171 -4.82 4.05 -1.38
CA THR A 171 -5.14 3.55 -2.73
C THR A 171 -4.40 4.29 -3.83
N ILE A 172 -4.16 5.60 -3.65
CA ILE A 172 -3.34 6.41 -4.57
C ILE A 172 -1.85 6.07 -4.39
N VAL A 173 -1.43 5.84 -3.15
CA VAL A 173 -0.08 5.33 -2.85
C VAL A 173 0.12 3.94 -3.46
N LEU A 174 -0.88 3.05 -3.38
CA LEU A 174 -0.84 1.73 -4.02
C LEU A 174 -0.72 1.86 -5.54
N LEU A 175 -1.52 2.70 -6.19
CA LEU A 175 -1.40 2.97 -7.62
C LEU A 175 0.02 3.43 -7.98
N SER A 176 0.63 4.29 -7.16
CA SER A 176 1.99 4.77 -7.33
C SER A 176 3.03 3.67 -7.21
N ILE A 177 2.93 2.81 -6.20
CA ILE A 177 3.82 1.65 -6.00
C ILE A 177 3.63 0.62 -7.13
N ALA A 178 2.40 0.38 -7.55
CA ALA A 178 2.09 -0.50 -8.67
C ALA A 178 2.67 0.04 -10.00
N GLY A 179 2.61 1.35 -10.22
CA GLY A 179 3.23 2.01 -11.37
C GLY A 179 4.76 1.92 -11.33
N PHE A 180 5.37 2.15 -10.17
CA PHE A 180 6.79 1.93 -9.96
C PHE A 180 7.21 0.49 -10.29
N ALA A 181 6.47 -0.51 -9.78
CA ALA A 181 6.73 -1.92 -10.04
C ALA A 181 6.55 -2.28 -11.53
N ALA A 182 5.42 -1.91 -12.12
CA ALA A 182 5.09 -2.15 -13.51
C ALA A 182 6.13 -1.57 -14.47
N GLU A 183 6.52 -0.31 -14.27
CA GLU A 183 7.48 0.35 -15.14
C GLU A 183 8.92 -0.15 -14.88
N THR A 184 9.23 -0.61 -13.66
CA THR A 184 10.51 -1.28 -13.37
C THR A 184 10.65 -2.57 -14.19
N ILE A 185 9.65 -3.45 -14.18
CA ILE A 185 9.72 -4.71 -14.93
C ILE A 185 9.63 -4.52 -16.45
N ARG A 186 9.02 -3.42 -16.91
CA ARG A 186 9.06 -2.98 -18.32
C ARG A 186 10.36 -2.27 -18.69
N ASN A 187 11.31 -2.12 -17.76
CA ASN A 187 12.58 -1.40 -17.93
C ASN A 187 12.40 0.09 -18.35
N ARG A 188 11.29 0.71 -17.97
CA ARG A 188 10.97 2.13 -18.20
C ARG A 188 11.34 2.97 -16.98
N ARG A 189 12.64 3.02 -16.71
CA ARG A 189 13.25 3.55 -15.48
C ARG A 189 12.84 4.97 -15.12
N GLY A 190 12.72 5.87 -16.10
CA GLY A 190 12.27 7.25 -15.85
C GLY A 190 10.83 7.30 -15.33
N CYS A 191 9.91 6.58 -15.98
CA CYS A 191 8.52 6.46 -15.54
C CYS A 191 8.42 5.80 -14.17
N ALA A 192 9.24 4.78 -13.89
CA ALA A 192 9.30 4.15 -12.57
C ALA A 192 9.66 5.18 -11.48
N GLY A 193 10.67 6.02 -11.71
CA GLY A 193 11.06 7.08 -10.78
C GLY A 193 9.95 8.11 -10.54
N LEU A 194 9.27 8.54 -11.61
CA LEU A 194 8.13 9.46 -11.50
C LEU A 194 6.98 8.86 -10.68
N TRP A 195 6.59 7.61 -10.94
CA TRP A 195 5.57 6.93 -10.14
C TRP A 195 5.93 6.85 -8.66
N LEU A 196 7.19 6.49 -8.36
CA LEU A 196 7.65 6.43 -6.98
C LEU A 196 7.59 7.79 -6.30
N SER A 197 7.99 8.86 -7.00
CA SER A 197 7.95 10.23 -6.46
C SER A 197 6.53 10.69 -6.11
N VAL A 198 5.51 10.32 -6.91
CA VAL A 198 4.11 10.63 -6.60
C VAL A 198 3.71 10.01 -5.27
N GLY A 199 4.06 8.73 -5.05
CA GLY A 199 3.82 8.05 -3.78
C GLY A 199 4.45 8.78 -2.59
N ILE A 200 5.72 9.19 -2.72
CA ILE A 200 6.49 9.91 -1.68
C ILE A 200 5.88 11.27 -1.36
N CYS A 201 5.48 12.03 -2.40
CA CYS A 201 4.87 13.36 -2.24
C CYS A 201 3.50 13.32 -1.58
N LEU A 202 2.78 12.20 -1.69
CA LEU A 202 1.50 12.00 -0.99
C LEU A 202 1.73 11.51 0.44
N LYS A 203 2.66 10.58 0.64
CA LYS A 203 2.96 9.98 1.94
C LYS A 203 4.42 9.60 1.94
N VAL A 204 5.20 9.96 2.96
CA VAL A 204 6.67 9.80 2.90
C VAL A 204 7.12 8.33 2.87
N ILE A 205 6.28 7.38 3.32
CA ILE A 205 6.67 5.98 3.53
C ILE A 205 7.29 5.29 2.29
N PRO A 206 6.84 5.49 1.03
CA PRO A 206 7.46 4.91 -0.16
C PRO A 206 8.89 5.36 -0.43
N ALA A 207 9.41 6.37 0.28
CA ALA A 207 10.82 6.76 0.18
C ALA A 207 11.74 5.57 0.52
N PHE A 208 11.29 4.64 1.36
CA PHE A 208 11.99 3.37 1.62
C PHE A 208 12.32 2.59 0.35
N LEU A 209 11.43 2.60 -0.66
CA LEU A 209 11.61 1.85 -1.91
C LEU A 209 12.75 2.43 -2.79
N LEU A 210 13.26 3.64 -2.50
CA LEU A 210 14.45 4.17 -3.16
C LEU A 210 15.70 3.30 -2.93
N ILE A 211 15.71 2.44 -1.90
CA ILE A 211 16.79 1.48 -1.68
C ILE A 211 17.02 0.58 -2.89
N LEU A 212 15.97 0.24 -3.65
CA LEU A 212 16.08 -0.60 -4.83
C LEU A 212 16.95 0.05 -5.92
N PRO A 213 16.59 1.22 -6.48
CA PRO A 213 17.43 1.88 -7.46
C PRO A 213 18.78 2.34 -6.90
N LEU A 214 18.89 2.66 -5.60
CA LEU A 214 20.19 2.95 -4.96
C LEU A 214 21.14 1.75 -5.01
N VAL A 215 20.70 0.57 -4.54
CA VAL A 215 21.51 -0.66 -4.54
C VAL A 215 21.87 -1.07 -5.97
N ARG A 216 20.97 -0.84 -6.93
CA ARG A 216 21.21 -1.11 -8.35
C ARG A 216 22.02 -0.05 -9.08
N ARG A 217 22.32 1.08 -8.42
CA ARG A 217 22.93 2.26 -9.05
C ARG A 217 22.15 2.74 -10.28
N ASP A 218 20.82 2.62 -10.24
CA ASP A 218 19.95 3.05 -11.32
C ASP A 218 19.69 4.55 -11.25
N LEU A 219 20.71 5.32 -11.66
CA LEU A 219 20.71 6.77 -11.61
C LEU A 219 19.57 7.40 -12.40
N ARG A 220 19.02 6.71 -13.42
CA ARG A 220 17.85 7.21 -14.16
C ARG A 220 16.61 7.21 -13.26
N THR A 221 16.27 6.08 -12.65
CA THR A 221 15.15 6.01 -11.71
C THR A 221 15.32 7.01 -10.57
N LEU A 222 16.53 7.13 -10.00
CA LEU A 222 16.82 8.11 -8.94
C LEU A 222 16.65 9.55 -9.40
N GLY A 223 17.18 9.91 -10.58
CA GLY A 223 17.09 11.26 -11.13
C GLY A 223 15.65 11.69 -11.39
N TYR A 224 14.82 10.80 -11.97
CA TYR A 224 13.40 11.09 -12.19
C TYR A 224 12.60 11.10 -10.87
N SER A 225 12.93 10.24 -9.90
CA SER A 225 12.35 10.34 -8.55
C SER A 225 12.68 11.68 -7.90
N ALA A 226 13.94 12.11 -7.97
CA ALA A 226 14.38 13.39 -7.41
C ALA A 226 13.70 14.58 -8.09
N LEU A 227 13.57 14.55 -9.42
CA LEU A 227 12.84 15.57 -10.17
C LEU A 227 11.36 15.65 -9.74
N GLY A 228 10.68 14.51 -9.66
CA GLY A 228 9.28 14.47 -9.25
C GLY A 228 9.08 14.90 -7.79
N MET A 229 10.00 14.54 -6.89
CA MET A 229 9.98 15.03 -5.50
C MET A 229 10.28 16.52 -5.42
N PHE A 230 11.19 17.06 -6.22
CA PHE A 230 11.44 18.50 -6.28
C PHE A 230 10.19 19.27 -6.73
N ILE A 231 9.52 18.78 -7.78
CA ILE A 231 8.26 19.36 -8.24
C ILE A 231 7.19 19.27 -7.14
N GLY A 232 7.00 18.08 -6.57
CA GLY A 232 5.95 17.85 -5.59
C GLY A 232 6.17 18.54 -4.24
N LEU A 233 7.39 18.54 -3.71
CA LEU A 233 7.70 19.03 -2.36
C LEU A 233 8.19 20.48 -2.33
N ALA A 234 8.69 21.03 -3.44
CA ALA A 234 9.17 22.40 -3.48
C ALA A 234 8.35 23.27 -4.44
N VAL A 235 8.23 22.88 -5.72
CA VAL A 235 7.60 23.74 -6.75
C VAL A 235 6.10 23.92 -6.50
N ILE A 236 5.35 22.84 -6.34
CA ILE A 236 3.89 22.91 -6.12
C ILE A 236 3.57 23.71 -4.84
N PRO A 237 4.19 23.46 -3.67
CA PRO A 237 3.99 24.30 -2.49
C PRO A 237 4.35 25.77 -2.72
N THR A 238 5.49 26.05 -3.34
CA THR A 238 5.94 27.43 -3.59
C THR A 238 4.97 28.19 -4.49
N VAL A 239 4.48 27.56 -5.56
CA VAL A 239 3.49 28.17 -6.47
C VAL A 239 2.13 28.31 -5.79
N GLY A 240 1.72 27.30 -5.02
CA GLY A 240 0.40 27.27 -4.40
C GLY A 240 0.24 28.21 -3.21
N MET A 241 1.26 28.30 -2.34
CA MET A 241 1.22 29.00 -1.05
C MET A 241 2.11 30.26 -1.00
N GLY A 242 3.01 30.44 -1.97
CA GLY A 242 4.13 31.38 -1.88
C GLY A 242 5.36 30.75 -1.21
N PRO A 243 6.57 31.25 -1.49
CA PRO A 243 7.83 30.63 -1.05
C PRO A 243 8.00 30.58 0.47
N GLU A 244 7.61 31.65 1.18
CA GLU A 244 7.75 31.76 2.63
C GLU A 244 6.87 30.72 3.36
N ARG A 245 5.55 30.72 3.08
CA ARG A 245 4.61 29.75 3.65
C ARG A 245 4.93 28.30 3.26
N ALA A 246 5.41 28.07 2.03
CA ALA A 246 5.83 26.75 1.58
C ALA A 246 7.03 26.24 2.39
N TRP A 247 8.01 27.10 2.66
CA TRP A 247 9.16 26.79 3.51
C TRP A 247 8.73 26.51 4.95
N GLU A 248 7.91 27.37 5.54
CA GLU A 248 7.40 27.20 6.90
C GLU A 248 6.60 25.90 7.07
N SER A 249 5.70 25.62 6.14
CA SER A 249 4.91 24.38 6.14
C SER A 249 5.80 23.14 6.00
N SER A 250 6.80 23.19 5.11
CA SER A 250 7.74 22.08 4.93
C SER A 250 8.60 21.87 6.18
N ARG A 251 9.09 22.95 6.78
CA ARG A 251 9.84 22.90 8.05
C ARG A 251 8.97 22.35 9.18
N TYR A 252 7.72 22.79 9.29
CA TYR A 252 6.78 22.28 10.29
C TYR A 252 6.59 20.78 10.13
N PHE A 253 6.32 20.31 8.91
CA PHE A 253 6.18 18.89 8.60
C PHE A 253 7.42 18.08 9.00
N LEU A 254 8.61 18.57 8.66
CA LEU A 254 9.86 17.91 9.00
C LEU A 254 10.04 17.80 10.53
N VAL A 255 9.84 18.90 11.26
CA VAL A 255 10.09 18.96 12.71
C VAL A 255 9.01 18.24 13.52
N HIS A 256 7.74 18.34 13.13
CA HIS A 256 6.62 17.85 13.95
C HIS A 256 6.05 16.51 13.49
N THR A 257 6.37 16.08 12.26
CA THR A 257 5.90 14.78 11.72
C THR A 257 7.04 13.82 11.46
N ILE A 258 8.05 14.23 10.68
CA ILE A 258 9.12 13.32 10.24
C ILE A 258 10.11 13.01 11.35
N ALA A 259 10.69 14.02 11.98
CA ALA A 259 11.71 13.83 13.02
C ALA A 259 11.22 13.00 14.22
N PRO A 260 10.00 13.20 14.75
CA PRO A 260 9.45 12.35 15.80
C PRO A 260 9.26 10.90 15.33
N GLY A 261 8.85 10.71 14.07
CA GLY A 261 8.79 9.39 13.46
C GLY A 261 10.15 8.70 13.40
N LEU A 262 11.24 9.45 13.20
CA LEU A 262 12.60 8.91 13.18
C LEU A 262 13.20 8.68 14.57
N GLY A 263 12.43 8.86 15.64
CA GLY A 263 12.81 8.53 17.00
C GLY A 263 13.26 9.70 17.87
N GLU A 264 13.21 10.94 17.36
CA GLU A 264 13.40 12.13 18.17
C GLU A 264 12.21 12.35 19.11
N ALA A 265 12.46 12.85 20.32
CA ALA A 265 11.39 13.10 21.29
C ALA A 265 10.54 14.31 20.83
N GLY A 266 9.45 14.04 20.12
CA GLY A 266 8.49 15.07 19.75
C GLY A 266 7.69 15.55 20.98
N THR A 267 7.70 16.86 21.24
CA THR A 267 6.95 17.47 22.36
C THR A 267 5.56 17.97 21.96
N GLY A 268 5.27 18.05 20.65
CA GLY A 268 4.01 18.58 20.10
C GLY A 268 2.82 17.63 20.19
N THR A 269 1.62 18.17 19.92
CA THR A 269 0.34 17.45 19.81
C THR A 269 0.42 16.34 18.75
N MET A 270 0.94 16.66 17.57
CA MET A 270 1.12 15.69 16.49
C MET A 270 1.97 14.47 16.88
N ALA A 271 3.05 14.67 17.65
CA ALA A 271 3.87 13.56 18.10
C ALA A 271 3.08 12.61 19.02
N LYS A 272 2.22 13.17 19.88
CA LYS A 272 1.33 12.39 20.76
C LYS A 272 0.25 11.64 19.95
N GLU A 273 -0.31 12.29 18.93
CA GLU A 273 -1.35 11.73 18.06
C GLU A 273 -0.81 10.60 17.17
N LEU A 274 0.35 10.82 16.54
CA LEU A 274 0.89 9.92 15.53
C LEU A 274 1.76 8.82 16.15
N THR A 275 2.72 9.19 16.99
CA THR A 275 3.79 8.29 17.45
C THR A 275 3.59 7.77 18.87
N GLY A 276 2.53 8.19 19.56
CA GLY A 276 2.20 7.70 20.89
C GLY A 276 1.88 6.20 20.88
N MET A 277 2.67 5.41 21.61
CA MET A 277 2.52 3.93 21.66
C MET A 277 1.17 3.47 22.24
N ASN A 278 0.50 4.33 23.00
CA ASN A 278 -0.75 4.01 23.69
C ASN A 278 -2.00 4.59 23.03
N VAL A 279 -1.85 5.40 21.98
CA VAL A 279 -2.94 6.22 21.40
C VAL A 279 -3.45 5.63 20.09
N THR A 280 -2.66 4.76 19.47
CA THR A 280 -2.88 4.32 18.10
C THR A 280 -3.01 2.81 18.01
N ASP A 281 -3.86 2.33 17.09
CA ASP A 281 -3.91 0.93 16.65
C ASP A 281 -2.66 0.61 15.80
N ASN A 282 -1.47 0.78 16.37
CA ASN A 282 -0.21 0.69 15.66
C ASN A 282 0.27 -0.77 15.63
N GLN A 283 0.55 -1.24 14.43
CA GLN A 283 0.97 -2.58 14.04
C GLN A 283 2.38 -2.54 13.44
N SER A 284 3.19 -1.50 13.73
CA SER A 284 4.59 -1.46 13.32
C SER A 284 5.43 -2.41 14.17
N PHE A 285 6.62 -2.79 13.71
CA PHE A 285 7.54 -3.58 14.55
C PHE A 285 7.80 -2.90 15.90
N GLN A 286 7.96 -1.57 15.91
CA GLN A 286 8.22 -0.81 17.12
C GLN A 286 7.07 -0.92 18.12
N ALA A 287 5.83 -0.73 17.65
CA ALA A 287 4.65 -0.80 18.52
C ALA A 287 4.41 -2.20 19.08
N ILE A 288 4.59 -3.24 18.26
CA ILE A 288 4.35 -4.62 18.73
C ILE A 288 5.45 -5.08 19.70
N ILE A 289 6.73 -4.78 19.43
CA ILE A 289 7.81 -5.05 20.39
C ILE A 289 7.53 -4.33 21.71
N HIS A 290 7.10 -3.07 21.66
CA HIS A 290 6.73 -2.29 22.83
C HIS A 290 5.56 -2.93 23.61
N ASN A 291 4.47 -3.28 22.92
CA ASN A 291 3.30 -3.88 23.54
C ASN A 291 3.61 -5.23 24.21
N LEU A 292 4.42 -6.08 23.57
CA LEU A 292 4.85 -7.35 24.14
C LEU A 292 5.74 -7.16 25.37
N LYS A 293 6.66 -6.19 25.34
CA LYS A 293 7.53 -5.87 26.48
C LYS A 293 6.76 -5.38 27.70
N TYR A 294 5.69 -4.63 27.49
CA TYR A 294 4.86 -4.06 28.57
C TYR A 294 3.48 -4.72 28.67
N TRP A 295 3.35 -5.99 28.27
CA TRP A 295 2.06 -6.69 28.19
C TRP A 295 1.28 -6.67 29.52
N SER A 296 1.97 -6.90 30.64
CA SER A 296 1.40 -6.93 31.99
C SER A 296 1.46 -5.60 32.75
N ASN A 297 2.21 -4.62 32.25
CA ASN A 297 2.54 -3.40 32.99
C ASN A 297 1.69 -2.23 32.50
N LEU A 298 0.54 -2.02 33.16
CA LEU A 298 -0.35 -0.90 32.89
C LEU A 298 -0.19 0.21 33.96
N PRO A 299 -0.09 1.49 33.57
CA PRO A 299 -0.09 2.00 32.19
C PRO A 299 1.26 1.76 31.47
N ARG A 300 1.21 1.44 30.16
CA ARG A 300 2.41 1.28 29.32
C ARG A 300 3.12 2.65 29.16
N PRO A 301 4.46 2.70 29.04
CA PRO A 301 5.16 3.95 28.72
C PRO A 301 4.69 4.53 27.38
N ARG A 302 4.57 5.85 27.27
CA ARG A 302 4.08 6.49 26.02
C ARG A 302 5.08 6.45 24.86
N GLN A 303 6.35 6.22 25.16
CA GLN A 303 7.45 6.21 24.21
C GLN A 303 8.14 4.84 24.22
N ALA A 304 8.58 4.41 23.04
CA ALA A 304 9.44 3.26 22.89
C ALA A 304 10.84 3.59 23.43
N ASP A 305 11.42 2.67 24.20
CA ASP A 305 12.80 2.81 24.67
C ASP A 305 13.81 2.51 23.56
N GLU A 306 15.08 2.83 23.81
CA GLU A 306 16.17 2.64 22.83
C GLU A 306 16.34 1.17 22.41
N SER A 307 16.07 0.21 23.31
CA SER A 307 16.12 -1.22 22.96
C SER A 307 15.07 -1.60 21.92
N THR A 308 13.86 -1.04 22.06
CA THR A 308 12.73 -1.26 21.15
C THR A 308 13.01 -0.64 19.79
N LYS A 309 13.54 0.59 19.76
CA LYS A 309 13.94 1.28 18.53
C LYS A 309 15.05 0.52 17.80
N LEU A 310 16.07 0.04 18.51
CA LEU A 310 17.16 -0.74 17.93
C LEU A 310 16.67 -2.06 17.34
N LEU A 311 15.79 -2.79 18.03
CA LEU A 311 15.18 -4.02 17.51
C LEU A 311 14.33 -3.75 16.27
N HIS A 312 13.53 -2.68 16.27
CA HIS A 312 12.75 -2.26 15.12
C HIS A 312 13.61 -2.03 13.86
N VAL A 313 14.68 -1.24 13.97
CA VAL A 313 15.58 -0.96 12.84
C VAL A 313 16.35 -2.23 12.42
N SER A 314 16.79 -3.03 13.38
CA SER A 314 17.53 -4.28 13.11
C SER A 314 16.67 -5.29 12.35
N LEU A 315 15.40 -5.46 12.74
CA LEU A 315 14.46 -6.34 12.04
C LEU A 315 14.19 -5.84 10.61
N ALA A 316 13.91 -4.56 10.44
CA ALA A 316 13.70 -3.96 9.12
C ALA A 316 14.93 -4.15 8.21
N GLY A 317 16.14 -3.89 8.74
CA GLY A 317 17.41 -4.07 8.03
C GLY A 317 17.67 -5.53 7.66
N LEU A 318 17.44 -6.47 8.59
CA LEU A 318 17.61 -7.91 8.35
C LEU A 318 16.64 -8.41 7.27
N MET A 319 15.36 -8.08 7.38
CA MET A 319 14.34 -8.48 6.39
C MET A 319 14.65 -7.90 5.01
N THR A 320 15.16 -6.67 4.96
CA THR A 320 15.61 -6.04 3.72
C THR A 320 16.77 -6.82 3.10
N LEU A 321 17.81 -7.12 3.87
CA LEU A 321 18.95 -7.91 3.41
C LEU A 321 18.50 -9.29 2.90
N VAL A 322 17.67 -9.99 3.65
CA VAL A 322 17.12 -11.30 3.27
C VAL A 322 16.34 -11.21 1.95
N SER A 323 15.54 -10.15 1.76
CA SER A 323 14.79 -9.93 0.52
C SER A 323 15.73 -9.78 -0.68
N PHE A 324 16.81 -9.00 -0.54
CA PHE A 324 17.83 -8.87 -1.60
C PHE A 324 18.58 -10.19 -1.86
N LEU A 325 18.91 -10.95 -0.82
CA LEU A 325 19.59 -12.24 -0.97
C LEU A 325 18.70 -13.29 -1.64
N ALA A 326 17.40 -13.26 -1.37
CA ALA A 326 16.43 -14.19 -1.94
C ALA A 326 16.32 -14.05 -3.46
N VAL A 327 16.22 -12.82 -3.94
CA VAL A 327 15.97 -12.54 -5.36
C VAL A 327 17.23 -12.65 -6.23
N ARG A 328 18.44 -12.55 -5.64
CA ARG A 328 19.72 -12.82 -6.34
C ARG A 328 19.81 -14.22 -6.93
N ARG A 329 19.01 -15.16 -6.43
CA ARG A 329 19.06 -16.57 -6.84
C ARG A 329 18.19 -16.88 -8.05
N TRP A 330 17.45 -15.91 -8.57
CA TRP A 330 16.47 -16.15 -9.62
C TRP A 330 16.97 -15.72 -11.00
N ALA A 331 16.82 -16.60 -11.98
CA ALA A 331 17.19 -16.34 -13.36
C ALA A 331 16.26 -15.31 -14.05
N ASP A 332 14.94 -15.36 -13.79
CA ASP A 332 14.00 -14.41 -14.37
C ASP A 332 14.00 -13.10 -13.57
N ARG A 333 14.66 -12.08 -14.13
CA ARG A 333 14.76 -10.76 -13.52
C ARG A 333 13.39 -10.09 -13.31
N ARG A 334 12.37 -10.41 -14.10
CA ARG A 334 11.06 -9.75 -14.03
C ARG A 334 10.33 -10.11 -12.74
N PHE A 335 10.21 -11.40 -12.47
CA PHE A 335 9.61 -11.86 -11.22
C PHE A 335 10.51 -11.53 -10.02
N SER A 336 11.83 -11.66 -10.17
CA SER A 336 12.81 -11.23 -9.15
C SER A 336 12.57 -9.78 -8.70
N ASP A 337 12.37 -8.86 -9.64
CA ASP A 337 12.07 -7.45 -9.37
C ASP A 337 10.72 -7.27 -8.69
N MET A 338 9.68 -7.95 -9.17
CA MET A 338 8.34 -7.90 -8.56
C MET A 338 8.31 -8.40 -7.13
N PHE A 339 8.96 -9.53 -6.84
CA PHE A 339 9.08 -10.04 -5.48
C PHE A 339 9.88 -9.11 -4.60
N LEU A 340 10.98 -8.55 -5.11
CA LEU A 340 11.77 -7.60 -4.33
C LEU A 340 10.94 -6.36 -3.99
N ILE A 341 10.24 -5.77 -4.95
CA ILE A 341 9.39 -4.59 -4.72
C ILE A 341 8.24 -4.93 -3.77
N GLY A 342 7.57 -6.06 -3.97
CA GLY A 342 6.51 -6.54 -3.08
C GLY A 342 7.01 -6.73 -1.64
N ASN A 343 8.13 -7.43 -1.45
CA ASN A 343 8.73 -7.64 -0.14
C ASN A 343 9.20 -6.33 0.51
N LEU A 344 9.85 -5.44 -0.24
CA LEU A 344 10.25 -4.13 0.26
C LEU A 344 9.04 -3.26 0.61
N THR A 345 7.91 -3.41 -0.10
CA THR A 345 6.66 -2.71 0.23
C THR A 345 6.07 -3.21 1.55
N MET A 346 6.12 -4.52 1.81
CA MET A 346 5.74 -5.09 3.12
C MET A 346 6.60 -4.51 4.23
N ILE A 347 7.93 -4.56 4.06
CA ILE A 347 8.88 -4.03 5.05
C ILE A 347 8.65 -2.53 5.27
N MET A 348 8.47 -1.76 4.21
CA MET A 348 8.26 -0.31 4.26
C MET A 348 7.17 0.09 5.26
N PHE A 349 5.99 -0.54 5.21
CA PHE A 349 4.92 -0.16 6.13
C PHE A 349 5.11 -0.75 7.53
N MET A 350 5.64 -1.97 7.68
CA MET A 350 5.89 -2.57 9.00
C MET A 350 7.04 -1.88 9.75
N ALA A 351 8.02 -1.37 9.00
CA ALA A 351 9.14 -0.57 9.47
C ALA A 351 8.79 0.93 9.57
N SER A 352 7.59 1.35 9.15
CA SER A 352 7.17 2.72 9.42
C SER A 352 6.90 2.90 10.92
N PRO A 353 7.15 4.09 11.50
CA PRO A 353 6.92 4.33 12.93
C PRO A 353 5.46 4.10 13.32
N VAL A 354 4.55 4.37 12.38
CA VAL A 354 3.10 4.22 12.51
C VAL A 354 2.57 3.38 11.37
N CYS A 355 2.18 2.15 11.67
CA CYS A 355 1.54 1.24 10.74
C CYS A 355 0.15 0.90 11.25
N HIS A 356 -0.90 1.17 10.48
CA HIS A 356 -2.25 0.76 10.87
C HIS A 356 -2.73 -0.41 10.02
N HIS A 357 -3.79 -1.11 10.44
CA HIS A 357 -4.36 -2.22 9.66
C HIS A 357 -4.65 -1.89 8.18
N HIS A 358 -5.03 -0.65 7.88
CA HIS A 358 -5.30 -0.23 6.51
C HIS A 358 -4.03 -0.07 5.64
N TYR A 359 -2.82 -0.10 6.21
CA TYR A 359 -1.57 -0.07 5.45
C TYR A 359 -1.32 -1.40 4.73
N PHE A 360 -1.89 -2.50 5.22
CA PHE A 360 -1.77 -3.83 4.61
C PHE A 360 -2.48 -3.92 3.25
N ALA A 361 -3.30 -2.92 2.87
CA ALA A 361 -3.79 -2.80 1.50
C ALA A 361 -2.63 -2.62 0.49
N LEU A 362 -1.47 -2.13 0.95
CA LEU A 362 -0.24 -2.02 0.16
C LEU A 362 0.45 -3.38 -0.08
N ALA A 363 -0.06 -4.49 0.48
CA ALA A 363 0.46 -5.85 0.23
C ALA A 363 0.15 -6.39 -1.18
N VAL A 364 -0.78 -5.74 -1.89
CA VAL A 364 -1.24 -6.14 -3.23
C VAL A 364 -0.10 -6.50 -4.20
N PRO A 365 1.01 -5.75 -4.31
CA PRO A 365 2.08 -6.11 -5.25
C PRO A 365 2.70 -7.49 -4.95
N LEU A 366 2.92 -7.82 -3.68
CA LEU A 366 3.47 -9.13 -3.31
C LEU A 366 2.45 -10.24 -3.57
N VAL A 367 1.19 -10.04 -3.15
CA VAL A 367 0.11 -11.01 -3.36
C VAL A 367 -0.11 -11.29 -4.84
N LEU A 368 -0.15 -10.25 -5.68
CA LEU A 368 -0.29 -10.40 -7.13
C LEU A 368 0.85 -11.22 -7.73
N THR A 369 2.08 -10.97 -7.28
CA THR A 369 3.24 -11.72 -7.75
C THR A 369 3.16 -13.20 -7.36
N LEU A 370 2.73 -13.50 -6.14
CA LEU A 370 2.50 -14.89 -5.68
C LEU A 370 1.41 -15.59 -6.51
N VAL A 371 0.28 -14.91 -6.76
CA VAL A 371 -0.80 -15.43 -7.59
C VAL A 371 -0.32 -15.68 -9.03
N ALA A 372 0.44 -14.76 -9.60
CA ALA A 372 0.99 -14.90 -10.95
C ALA A 372 1.91 -16.12 -11.08
N VAL A 373 2.83 -16.31 -10.12
CA VAL A 373 3.72 -17.47 -10.10
C VAL A 373 2.94 -18.77 -9.94
N GLU A 374 1.94 -18.81 -9.05
CA GLU A 374 1.12 -20.00 -8.85
C GLU A 374 0.36 -20.39 -10.12
N MET A 375 -0.26 -19.41 -10.78
CA MET A 375 -0.95 -19.62 -12.07
C MET A 375 0.03 -20.12 -13.14
N GLN A 376 1.22 -19.53 -13.22
CA GLN A 376 2.25 -19.92 -14.19
C GLN A 376 2.75 -21.35 -13.95
N ASN A 377 2.95 -21.75 -12.70
CA ASN A 377 3.46 -23.08 -12.34
C ASN A 377 2.44 -24.19 -12.59
N ARG A 378 1.16 -23.94 -12.33
CA ARG A 378 0.12 -24.97 -12.46
C ARG A 378 -0.54 -25.00 -13.83
N SER A 379 -0.46 -23.91 -14.58
CA SER A 379 -1.21 -23.73 -15.84
C SER A 379 -2.72 -23.94 -15.66
N ASP A 380 -3.25 -23.63 -14.47
CA ASP A 380 -4.67 -23.66 -14.16
C ASP A 380 -5.08 -22.51 -13.21
N LEU A 381 -6.36 -22.46 -12.84
CA LEU A 381 -6.92 -21.42 -11.95
C LEU A 381 -7.15 -21.94 -10.53
N LYS A 382 -6.47 -23.01 -10.12
CA LYS A 382 -6.63 -23.58 -8.78
C LYS A 382 -5.42 -23.25 -7.94
N PHE A 383 -5.65 -22.87 -6.69
CA PHE A 383 -4.55 -22.78 -5.73
C PHE A 383 -4.11 -24.15 -5.26
N GLY A 384 -2.81 -24.30 -5.04
CA GLY A 384 -2.27 -25.35 -4.20
C GLY A 384 -2.82 -25.22 -2.78
N ILE A 385 -2.69 -26.30 -2.02
CA ILE A 385 -3.09 -26.34 -0.60
C ILE A 385 -2.32 -25.25 0.17
N SER A 386 -1.03 -25.09 -0.14
CA SER A 386 -0.13 -24.11 0.47
C SER A 386 -0.64 -22.67 0.32
N MET A 387 -0.94 -22.23 -0.91
CA MET A 387 -1.51 -20.91 -1.19
C MET A 387 -2.91 -20.75 -0.58
N SER A 388 -3.74 -21.80 -0.59
CA SER A 388 -5.07 -21.75 0.03
C SER A 388 -5.00 -21.52 1.54
N ILE A 389 -4.07 -22.20 2.23
CA ILE A 389 -3.80 -21.99 3.66
C ILE A 389 -3.31 -20.56 3.92
N LEU A 390 -2.38 -20.06 3.10
CA LEU A 390 -1.87 -18.69 3.23
C LEU A 390 -3.01 -17.65 3.14
N VAL A 391 -3.92 -17.81 2.17
CA VAL A 391 -5.08 -16.92 2.02
C VAL A 391 -5.98 -16.96 3.25
N LEU A 392 -6.30 -18.14 3.76
CA LEU A 392 -7.14 -18.29 4.96
C LEU A 392 -6.50 -17.66 6.18
N ILE A 393 -5.20 -17.90 6.40
CA ILE A 393 -4.43 -17.32 7.50
C ILE A 393 -4.42 -15.79 7.38
N GLN A 394 -4.11 -15.25 6.20
CA GLN A 394 -4.08 -13.80 5.97
C GLN A 394 -5.42 -13.15 6.29
N MET A 395 -6.52 -13.70 5.76
CA MET A 395 -7.86 -13.16 6.00
C MET A 395 -8.24 -13.24 7.49
N ALA A 396 -7.99 -14.38 8.14
CA ALA A 396 -8.30 -14.54 9.55
C ALA A 396 -7.52 -13.55 10.44
N MET A 397 -6.20 -13.43 10.22
CA MET A 397 -5.33 -12.55 11.00
C MET A 397 -5.58 -11.05 10.76
N GLU A 398 -6.19 -10.67 9.63
CA GLU A 398 -6.62 -9.29 9.39
C GLU A 398 -8.03 -8.97 9.88
N ILE A 399 -8.90 -9.98 10.05
CA ILE A 399 -10.29 -9.81 10.50
C ILE A 399 -10.40 -9.92 12.02
N LEU A 400 -9.80 -10.95 12.62
CA LEU A 400 -9.98 -11.25 14.04
C LEU A 400 -9.57 -10.09 14.97
N PRO A 401 -8.44 -9.38 14.75
CA PRO A 401 -8.06 -8.25 15.62
C PRO A 401 -9.02 -7.05 15.57
N LYS A 402 -9.92 -6.99 14.58
CA LYS A 402 -10.92 -5.91 14.44
C LYS A 402 -12.21 -6.20 15.20
N ILE A 403 -12.36 -7.40 15.76
CA ILE A 403 -13.52 -7.77 16.57
C ILE A 403 -13.30 -7.20 17.99
N PRO A 404 -14.23 -6.39 18.54
CA PRO A 404 -14.03 -5.74 19.86
C PRO A 404 -13.70 -6.72 21.01
N ALA A 405 -14.22 -7.94 20.98
CA ALA A 405 -13.92 -8.96 21.99
C ALA A 405 -12.47 -9.50 21.91
N LEU A 406 -11.76 -9.24 20.82
CA LEU A 406 -10.44 -9.79 20.49
C LEU A 406 -9.36 -8.70 20.38
N GLU A 407 -9.54 -7.54 21.02
CA GLU A 407 -8.55 -6.45 21.00
C GLU A 407 -7.16 -6.87 21.49
N LYS A 408 -7.07 -7.89 22.36
CA LYS A 408 -5.78 -8.48 22.76
C LYS A 408 -4.99 -9.04 21.57
N LEU A 409 -5.65 -9.55 20.53
CA LEU A 409 -4.97 -10.01 19.31
C LEU A 409 -4.37 -8.85 18.53
N ARG A 410 -5.01 -7.68 18.54
CA ARG A 410 -4.45 -6.45 17.97
C ARG A 410 -3.20 -6.03 18.73
N ASP A 411 -3.26 -6.00 20.05
CA ASP A 411 -2.13 -5.64 20.91
C ASP A 411 -0.96 -6.63 20.77
N ALA A 412 -1.25 -7.92 20.57
CA ALA A 412 -0.26 -8.96 20.31
C ALA A 412 0.37 -8.85 18.90
N GLY A 413 -0.19 -8.02 18.01
CA GLY A 413 0.35 -7.80 16.68
C GLY A 413 -0.02 -8.87 15.66
N VAL A 414 -1.16 -9.54 15.81
CA VAL A 414 -1.59 -10.59 14.87
C VAL A 414 -1.68 -10.08 13.41
N THR A 415 -2.03 -8.82 13.19
CA THR A 415 -1.97 -8.26 11.82
C THR A 415 -0.52 -8.05 11.35
N LEU A 416 0.39 -7.62 12.22
CA LEU A 416 1.81 -7.57 11.88
C LEU A 416 2.36 -8.95 11.49
N GLU A 417 2.03 -9.97 12.28
CA GLU A 417 2.44 -11.36 12.01
C GLU A 417 1.95 -11.85 10.64
N SER A 418 0.72 -11.50 10.23
CA SER A 418 0.23 -11.85 8.88
C SER A 418 1.10 -11.25 7.78
N GLY A 419 1.54 -9.99 7.95
CA GLY A 419 2.47 -9.34 7.05
C GLY A 419 3.85 -10.02 7.00
N VAL A 420 4.37 -10.45 8.14
CA VAL A 420 5.64 -11.19 8.23
C VAL A 420 5.53 -12.56 7.57
N ILE A 421 4.42 -13.27 7.77
CA ILE A 421 4.15 -14.57 7.12
C ILE A 421 4.09 -14.39 5.60
N LEU A 422 3.35 -13.39 5.12
CA LEU A 422 3.22 -13.11 3.69
C LEU A 422 4.57 -12.73 3.06
N TRP A 423 5.36 -11.87 3.74
CA TRP A 423 6.74 -11.56 3.34
C TRP A 423 7.63 -12.81 3.30
N GLY A 424 7.59 -13.62 4.34
CA GLY A 424 8.38 -14.86 4.44
C GLY A 424 8.03 -15.85 3.34
N TRP A 425 6.75 -15.93 2.98
CA TRP A 425 6.28 -16.73 1.84
C TRP A 425 6.83 -16.22 0.51
N GLY A 426 6.88 -14.90 0.33
CA GLY A 426 7.52 -14.26 -0.83
C GLY A 426 8.99 -14.62 -0.97
N VAL A 427 9.73 -14.55 0.14
CA VAL A 427 11.15 -14.96 0.23
C VAL A 427 11.32 -16.46 -0.07
N ALA A 428 10.50 -17.32 0.54
CA ALA A 428 10.57 -18.76 0.36
C ALA A 428 10.28 -19.17 -1.09
N THR A 429 9.29 -18.53 -1.73
CA THR A 429 8.97 -18.76 -3.15
C THR A 429 10.16 -18.44 -4.05
N CYS A 430 10.88 -17.33 -3.80
CA CYS A 430 12.10 -17.00 -4.53
C CYS A 430 13.19 -18.08 -4.38
N TRP A 431 13.29 -18.72 -3.21
CA TRP A 431 14.27 -19.80 -2.98
C TRP A 431 13.89 -21.12 -3.64
N GLN A 432 12.61 -21.49 -3.65
CA GLN A 432 12.14 -22.77 -4.18
C GLN A 432 12.26 -22.86 -5.71
N LEU A 433 12.00 -21.76 -6.43
CA LEU A 433 12.01 -21.73 -7.89
C LEU A 433 13.39 -21.93 -8.53
N LYS A 434 14.47 -21.79 -7.74
CA LYS A 434 15.84 -22.11 -8.16
C LYS A 434 15.96 -23.56 -8.64
N SER A 435 15.27 -24.49 -7.97
CA SER A 435 15.42 -25.93 -8.22
C SER A 435 14.81 -26.37 -9.55
N ALA A 436 13.82 -25.64 -10.07
CA ALA A 436 13.09 -26.03 -11.28
C ALA A 436 13.77 -25.58 -12.59
N THR A 437 14.48 -24.43 -12.56
CA THR A 437 15.04 -23.83 -13.78
C THR A 437 16.27 -24.59 -14.31
N VAL A 438 16.98 -25.32 -13.43
CA VAL A 438 18.10 -26.19 -13.84
C VAL A 438 17.62 -27.36 -14.71
N THR A 439 16.34 -27.74 -14.63
CA THR A 439 15.81 -28.91 -15.34
C THR A 439 15.17 -28.54 -16.68
N ILE A 440 14.66 -27.31 -16.85
CA ILE A 440 13.93 -26.89 -18.06
C ILE A 440 14.88 -26.55 -19.23
N GLY A 441 16.14 -26.21 -18.94
CA GLY A 441 17.17 -26.04 -19.97
C GLY A 441 17.62 -27.34 -20.67
N GLN A 442 17.07 -28.50 -20.29
CA GLN A 442 17.42 -29.81 -20.86
C GLN A 442 16.21 -30.70 -21.19
N GLN A 443 14.99 -30.17 -21.35
CA GLN A 443 13.86 -31.02 -21.75
C GLN A 443 13.58 -30.96 -23.26
N PRO A 444 13.79 -32.07 -24.01
CA PRO A 444 13.47 -32.22 -25.43
C PRO A 444 11.96 -32.34 -25.72
N ILE A 445 11.09 -32.00 -24.78
CA ILE A 445 9.65 -32.31 -24.84
C ILE A 445 8.93 -31.55 -25.97
N VAL A 446 9.48 -30.44 -26.45
CA VAL A 446 8.96 -29.76 -27.65
C VAL A 446 9.31 -30.55 -28.92
N GLU A 447 10.48 -31.16 -29.02
CA GLU A 447 10.83 -32.01 -30.17
C GLU A 447 10.02 -33.31 -30.20
N GLU A 448 9.71 -33.91 -29.04
CA GLU A 448 8.95 -35.18 -29.02
C GLU A 448 7.48 -34.98 -29.40
N ARG A 449 6.87 -33.84 -29.04
CA ARG A 449 5.51 -33.49 -29.48
C ARG A 449 5.44 -33.04 -30.94
N LEU A 450 6.52 -32.48 -31.49
CA LEU A 450 6.61 -32.18 -32.92
C LEU A 450 6.92 -33.43 -33.76
N ARG A 451 7.66 -34.42 -33.21
CA ARG A 451 7.93 -35.71 -33.86
C ARG A 451 6.76 -36.70 -33.84
N THR A 452 5.80 -36.53 -32.94
CA THR A 452 4.57 -37.36 -32.94
C THR A 452 3.41 -36.73 -33.72
N ALA A 453 3.58 -35.49 -34.20
CA ALA A 453 2.61 -34.77 -35.04
C ALA A 453 3.00 -34.71 -36.53
N ALA A 454 4.20 -35.18 -36.89
CA ALA A 454 4.67 -35.41 -38.25
C ALA A 454 4.72 -36.92 -38.52
#